data_AF-A0A960VC84-F1
#
_entry.id   AF-A0A960VC84-F1
#
_cell.length_a   1.000
_cell.length_b   1.000
_cell.length_c   1.000
_cell.angle_alpha   90.00
_cell.angle_beta   90.00
_cell.angle_gamma   90.00
#
_symmetry.space_group_name_H-M   'P 1'
#
loop_
_entity.id
_entity.type
_entity.pdbx_description
1 polymer ?
#
loop_
_entity_poly.entity_id
_entity_poly.type
_entity_poly.pdbx_seq_one_letter_code
_entity_poly.pdbx_strand_id
1 'polypeptide(L)'
;MEKIEKEIRNLEEKIRHHQYLYYIKNSPEISDRDFDFLFKKLQELEEKHPKLASPNSPTKIVGSDLDNRFEKIKHKIPVLSLENTYNTKELLEWVEKTGIEESYSVEWKIDGASVVLYYENGILEKAVSRGTGGIGDDITENIKTIRSIPIVLPEKISIYTRGEVFMTFKDFEQYNSEHGNKFANPRNLTSGSIKYKNSKQVALRPLRITTYDAFIPGKKKLKTHLDMLNYMEALRLPVSADNKIVKGKDLEKTIEEFRKKKDKVDFPTDGLVIKLNNLNLREELGSTSHSPRWARALKFDALLKVTKIINIDFAVGRTGKITPRAEVEPVSLAGTTVRFATLHNQDYIDELNIGIGAIVKVAKRGEIIPAVEEVIEPPPNGKFKIPNKCPSCGTKTVKVDDSVDKFCPNRKC
;
A
#
# COMPACT_ATOMS: atom_id res chain seq x y z
N MET A 1 -7.83 -18.07 -44.38
CA MET A 1 -7.50 -18.23 -42.95
C MET A 1 -6.49 -17.18 -42.49
N GLU A 2 -5.36 -17.00 -43.18
CA GLU A 2 -4.32 -16.02 -42.83
C GLU A 2 -4.82 -14.55 -42.73
N LYS A 3 -5.74 -14.13 -43.62
CA LYS A 3 -6.36 -12.79 -43.56
C LYS A 3 -7.21 -12.58 -42.29
N ILE A 4 -7.89 -13.61 -41.81
CA ILE A 4 -8.75 -13.56 -40.61
C ILE A 4 -7.88 -13.54 -39.36
N GLU A 5 -6.83 -14.36 -39.32
CA GLU A 5 -5.85 -14.34 -38.23
C GLU A 5 -5.19 -12.96 -38.09
N LYS A 6 -4.77 -12.36 -39.21
CA LYS A 6 -4.21 -11.00 -39.22
C LYS A 6 -5.21 -9.95 -38.72
N GLU A 7 -6.49 -10.10 -39.07
CA GLU A 7 -7.55 -9.21 -38.59
C GLU A 7 -7.78 -9.34 -37.08
N ILE A 8 -7.82 -10.58 -36.55
CA ILE A 8 -7.92 -10.85 -35.10
C ILE A 8 -6.74 -10.20 -34.36
N ARG A 9 -5.51 -10.42 -34.81
CA ARG A 9 -4.30 -9.85 -34.17
C ARG A 9 -4.31 -8.32 -34.19
N ASN A 10 -4.74 -7.71 -35.29
CA ASN A 10 -4.87 -6.25 -35.40
C ASN A 10 -5.95 -5.70 -34.46
N LEU A 11 -7.08 -6.39 -34.31
CA LEU A 11 -8.13 -6.00 -33.35
C LEU A 11 -7.65 -6.12 -31.91
N GLU A 12 -6.97 -7.22 -31.56
CA GLU A 12 -6.35 -7.40 -30.23
C GLU A 12 -5.39 -6.25 -29.92
N GLU A 13 -4.53 -5.86 -30.86
CA GLU A 13 -3.57 -4.77 -30.69
C GLU A 13 -4.26 -3.41 -30.52
N LYS A 14 -5.25 -3.09 -31.36
CA LYS A 14 -6.03 -1.84 -31.26
C LYS A 14 -6.78 -1.73 -29.94
N ILE A 15 -7.43 -2.81 -29.50
CA ILE A 15 -8.15 -2.83 -28.22
C ILE A 15 -7.17 -2.58 -27.07
N ARG A 16 -6.02 -3.27 -27.04
CA ARG A 16 -4.99 -3.05 -26.01
C ARG A 16 -4.46 -1.62 -26.03
N HIS A 17 -4.27 -1.04 -27.21
CA HIS A 17 -3.85 0.35 -27.36
C HIS A 17 -4.87 1.32 -26.76
N HIS A 18 -6.15 1.17 -27.08
CA HIS A 18 -7.19 2.04 -26.51
C HIS A 18 -7.41 1.79 -25.01
N GLN A 19 -7.27 0.55 -24.53
CA GLN A 19 -7.26 0.26 -23.09
C GLN A 19 -6.11 0.99 -22.38
N TYR A 20 -4.91 0.99 -22.97
CA TYR A 20 -3.78 1.73 -22.43
C TYR A 20 -4.08 3.24 -22.34
N LEU A 21 -4.57 3.82 -23.44
CA LEU A 21 -4.90 5.24 -23.48
C LEU A 21 -5.97 5.63 -22.46
N TYR A 22 -7.01 4.81 -22.33
CA TYR A 22 -8.10 5.05 -21.40
C TYR A 22 -7.67 4.86 -19.94
N TYR A 23 -7.15 3.68 -19.59
CA TYR A 23 -6.92 3.30 -18.19
C TYR A 23 -5.59 3.80 -17.62
N ILE A 24 -4.59 4.06 -18.46
CA ILE A 24 -3.24 4.45 -18.01
C ILE A 24 -2.96 5.92 -18.34
N LYS A 25 -3.23 6.35 -19.59
CA LYS A 25 -2.96 7.74 -19.99
C LYS A 25 -4.10 8.71 -19.67
N ASN A 26 -5.29 8.21 -19.34
CA ASN A 26 -6.49 9.02 -19.16
C ASN A 26 -6.73 9.99 -20.34
N SER A 27 -6.47 9.51 -21.57
CA SER A 27 -6.50 10.29 -22.81
C SER A 27 -7.09 9.45 -23.95
N PRO A 28 -8.38 9.08 -23.89
CA PRO A 28 -9.01 8.24 -24.91
C PRO A 28 -9.07 8.94 -26.28
N GLU A 29 -8.75 8.19 -27.33
CA GLU A 29 -8.81 8.66 -28.72
C GLU A 29 -10.14 8.33 -29.42
N ILE A 30 -10.88 7.36 -28.90
CA ILE A 30 -12.15 6.88 -29.47
C ILE A 30 -13.25 6.92 -28.41
N SER A 31 -14.51 6.99 -28.86
CA SER A 31 -15.66 6.94 -27.97
C SER A 31 -15.85 5.54 -27.37
N ASP A 32 -16.52 5.44 -26.22
CA ASP A 32 -16.88 4.15 -25.62
C ASP A 32 -17.67 3.27 -26.60
N ARG A 33 -18.54 3.89 -27.41
CA ARG A 33 -19.31 3.20 -28.46
C ARG A 33 -18.41 2.56 -29.53
N ASP A 34 -17.37 3.26 -29.95
CA ASP A 34 -16.43 2.74 -30.96
C ASP A 34 -15.55 1.63 -30.37
N PHE A 35 -15.15 1.77 -29.10
CA PHE A 35 -14.43 0.72 -28.38
C PHE A 35 -15.28 -0.56 -28.27
N ASP A 36 -16.55 -0.43 -27.88
CA ASP A 36 -17.49 -1.55 -27.79
C ASP A 36 -17.68 -2.24 -29.15
N PHE A 37 -17.72 -1.47 -30.24
CA PHE A 37 -17.77 -2.04 -31.60
C PHE A 37 -16.52 -2.86 -31.93
N LEU A 38 -15.33 -2.35 -31.63
CA LEU A 38 -14.07 -3.09 -31.82
C LEU A 38 -14.05 -4.38 -31.00
N PHE A 39 -14.47 -4.31 -29.73
CA PHE A 39 -14.50 -5.44 -28.81
C PHE A 39 -15.49 -6.52 -29.27
N LYS A 40 -16.71 -6.12 -29.63
CA LYS A 40 -17.74 -7.03 -30.15
C LYS A 40 -17.29 -7.71 -31.44
N LYS A 41 -16.65 -6.97 -32.35
CA LYS A 41 -16.10 -7.52 -33.59
C LYS A 41 -15.03 -8.57 -33.33
N LEU A 42 -14.12 -8.33 -32.37
CA LEU A 42 -13.12 -9.33 -31.97
C LEU A 42 -13.81 -10.59 -31.42
N GLN A 43 -14.80 -10.42 -30.54
CA GLN A 43 -15.54 -11.52 -29.95
C GLN A 43 -16.24 -12.39 -31.01
N GLU A 44 -16.94 -11.78 -31.96
CA GLU A 44 -17.60 -12.50 -33.06
C GLU A 44 -16.62 -13.30 -33.94
N LEU A 45 -15.44 -12.75 -34.20
CA LEU A 45 -14.40 -13.43 -34.98
C LEU A 45 -13.81 -14.62 -34.23
N GLU A 46 -13.59 -14.49 -32.92
CA GLU A 46 -13.07 -15.58 -32.09
C GLU A 46 -14.09 -16.68 -31.85
N GLU A 47 -15.38 -16.35 -31.75
CA GLU A 47 -16.48 -17.33 -31.67
C GLU A 47 -16.59 -18.15 -32.98
N LYS A 48 -16.46 -17.49 -34.14
CA LYS A 48 -16.46 -18.16 -35.45
C LYS A 48 -15.18 -18.94 -35.74
N HIS A 49 -14.06 -18.54 -35.13
CA HIS A 49 -12.76 -19.18 -35.31
C HIS A 49 -12.05 -19.50 -33.98
N PRO A 50 -12.57 -20.45 -33.16
CA PRO A 50 -12.05 -20.71 -31.81
C PRO A 50 -10.56 -21.10 -31.78
N LYS A 51 -10.06 -21.74 -32.85
CA LYS A 51 -8.64 -22.14 -32.98
C LYS A 51 -7.68 -20.96 -33.15
N LEU A 52 -8.16 -19.78 -33.53
CA LEU A 52 -7.34 -18.58 -33.74
C LEU A 52 -7.33 -17.64 -32.53
N ALA A 53 -8.29 -17.83 -31.61
CA ALA A 53 -8.41 -17.04 -30.39
C ALA A 53 -7.19 -17.27 -29.48
N SER A 54 -6.55 -16.19 -29.07
CA SER A 54 -5.43 -16.27 -28.14
C SER A 54 -5.95 -16.54 -26.72
N PRO A 55 -5.29 -17.40 -25.92
CA PRO A 55 -5.64 -17.53 -24.50
C PRO A 55 -5.46 -16.20 -23.74
N ASN A 56 -4.66 -15.27 -24.26
CA ASN A 56 -4.43 -13.95 -23.67
C ASN A 56 -5.28 -12.85 -24.29
N SER A 57 -6.25 -13.19 -25.16
CA SER A 57 -7.10 -12.22 -25.85
C SER A 57 -7.88 -11.35 -24.85
N PRO A 58 -8.13 -10.04 -25.15
CA PRO A 58 -8.94 -9.17 -24.31
C PRO A 58 -10.33 -9.72 -23.95
N THR A 59 -10.90 -10.60 -24.78
CA THR A 59 -12.22 -11.24 -24.58
C THR A 59 -12.18 -12.44 -23.62
N LYS A 60 -10.99 -12.98 -23.32
CA LYS A 60 -10.79 -14.23 -22.56
C LYS A 60 -10.27 -14.01 -21.13
N ILE A 61 -10.12 -12.75 -20.71
CA ILE A 61 -9.53 -12.37 -19.42
C ILE A 61 -10.34 -12.85 -18.21
N VAL A 62 -11.64 -13.16 -18.37
CA VAL A 62 -12.53 -13.54 -17.27
C VAL A 62 -12.88 -15.03 -17.34
N GLY A 63 -12.24 -15.84 -16.49
CA GLY A 63 -12.39 -17.30 -16.43
C GLY A 63 -13.47 -17.83 -15.47
N SER A 64 -13.70 -19.15 -15.48
CA SER A 64 -14.59 -19.86 -14.54
C SER A 64 -13.77 -20.41 -13.36
N ASP A 65 -13.49 -19.58 -12.37
CA ASP A 65 -12.77 -20.02 -11.16
C ASP A 65 -13.72 -20.74 -10.19
N LEU A 66 -13.96 -22.03 -10.45
CA LEU A 66 -14.59 -22.93 -9.49
C LEU A 66 -13.47 -23.55 -8.64
N ASP A 67 -13.43 -23.19 -7.36
CA ASP A 67 -12.60 -23.81 -6.29
C ASP A 67 -11.10 -23.50 -6.16
N ASN A 68 -10.66 -22.25 -6.41
CA ASN A 68 -9.25 -21.90 -6.19
C ASN A 68 -8.89 -21.74 -4.69
N ARG A 69 -8.06 -22.67 -4.18
CA ARG A 69 -7.09 -22.37 -3.11
C ARG A 69 -5.90 -21.69 -3.77
N PHE A 70 -5.47 -20.54 -3.27
CA PHE A 70 -4.31 -19.86 -3.82
C PHE A 70 -3.04 -20.69 -3.62
N GLU A 71 -2.36 -21.00 -4.72
CA GLU A 71 -1.06 -21.68 -4.69
C GLU A 71 -0.01 -20.75 -4.06
N LYS A 72 0.91 -21.33 -3.29
CA LYS A 72 2.04 -20.58 -2.71
C LYS A 72 3.20 -20.57 -3.69
N ILE A 73 3.58 -19.38 -4.15
CA ILE A 73 4.67 -19.18 -5.11
C ILE A 73 5.85 -18.49 -4.43
N LYS A 74 7.04 -19.05 -4.60
CA LYS A 74 8.30 -18.42 -4.19
C LYS A 74 8.63 -17.27 -5.14
N HIS A 75 8.96 -16.10 -4.61
CA HIS A 75 9.34 -14.96 -5.42
C HIS A 75 10.70 -15.17 -6.10
N LYS A 76 10.80 -14.78 -7.38
CA LYS A 76 12.09 -14.75 -8.13
C LYS A 76 12.98 -13.57 -7.75
N ILE A 77 12.43 -12.56 -7.07
CA ILE A 77 13.12 -11.35 -6.61
C ILE A 77 12.81 -11.09 -5.13
N PRO A 78 13.71 -10.47 -4.36
CA PRO A 78 13.42 -10.08 -2.98
C PRO A 78 12.27 -9.06 -2.91
N VAL A 79 11.24 -9.37 -2.13
CA VAL A 79 10.11 -8.44 -1.89
C VAL A 79 10.19 -7.91 -0.46
N LEU A 80 11.19 -7.06 -0.24
CA LEU A 80 11.48 -6.47 1.07
C LEU A 80 10.51 -5.34 1.42
N SER A 81 10.42 -5.07 2.73
CA SER A 81 9.73 -3.89 3.26
C SER A 81 10.68 -2.69 3.24
N LEU A 82 10.13 -1.48 3.38
CA LEU A 82 10.93 -0.26 3.51
C LEU A 82 11.16 0.06 4.99
N GLU A 83 12.33 0.62 5.30
CA GLU A 83 12.56 1.24 6.59
C GLU A 83 11.73 2.53 6.68
N ASN A 84 10.94 2.67 7.75
CA ASN A 84 10.10 3.85 7.95
C ASN A 84 10.86 4.91 8.75
N THR A 85 10.66 6.17 8.42
CA THR A 85 10.95 7.32 9.27
C THR A 85 9.73 8.24 9.29
N TYR A 86 9.55 8.94 10.40
CA TYR A 86 8.50 9.95 10.60
C TYR A 86 9.10 11.36 10.67
N ASN A 87 10.42 11.46 10.69
CA ASN A 87 11.14 12.70 10.89
C ASN A 87 11.91 13.06 9.61
N THR A 88 11.57 14.20 9.01
CA THR A 88 12.28 14.71 7.82
C THR A 88 13.78 14.87 8.11
N LYS A 89 14.18 15.25 9.33
CA LYS A 89 15.60 15.39 9.69
C LYS A 89 16.36 14.06 9.63
N GLU A 90 15.81 12.99 10.19
CA GLU A 90 16.41 11.65 10.13
C GLU A 90 16.55 11.14 8.69
N LEU A 91 15.60 11.50 7.82
CA LEU A 91 15.68 11.21 6.40
C LEU A 91 16.84 11.96 5.74
N LEU A 92 17.02 13.25 6.03
CA LEU A 92 18.12 14.04 5.48
C LEU A 92 19.49 13.56 5.99
N GLU A 93 19.60 13.15 7.25
CA GLU A 93 20.82 12.51 7.78
C GLU A 93 21.15 11.19 7.07
N TRP A 94 20.12 10.45 6.62
CA TRP A 94 20.33 9.27 5.76
C TRP A 94 20.81 9.67 4.37
N VAL A 95 20.24 10.73 3.77
CA VAL A 95 20.68 11.26 2.46
C VAL A 95 22.13 11.73 2.49
N GLU A 96 22.58 12.38 3.58
CA GLU A 96 23.98 12.76 3.75
C GLU A 96 24.91 11.55 3.68
N LYS A 97 24.51 10.42 4.28
CA LYS A 97 25.28 9.17 4.27
C LYS A 97 25.24 8.45 2.93
N THR A 98 24.13 8.51 2.20
CA THR A 98 23.98 7.87 0.90
C THR A 98 24.45 8.72 -0.28
N GLY A 99 24.75 10.00 -0.04
CA GLY A 99 25.28 10.96 -1.00
C GLY A 99 24.32 12.12 -1.22
N ILE A 100 24.62 13.29 -0.66
CA ILE A 100 23.78 14.49 -0.77
C ILE A 100 23.75 15.10 -2.19
N GLU A 101 24.81 14.89 -2.97
CA GLU A 101 24.90 15.33 -4.36
C GLU A 101 24.29 14.32 -5.36
N GLU A 102 23.97 13.11 -4.90
CA GLU A 102 23.23 12.13 -5.69
C GLU A 102 21.78 12.58 -5.90
N SER A 103 21.16 12.00 -6.93
CA SER A 103 19.74 12.20 -7.19
C SER A 103 18.91 11.11 -6.52
N TYR A 104 17.70 11.46 -6.11
CA TYR A 104 16.74 10.59 -5.47
C TYR A 104 15.40 10.68 -6.19
N SER A 105 14.73 9.54 -6.31
CA SER A 105 13.33 9.48 -6.71
C SER A 105 12.45 9.69 -5.50
N VAL A 106 11.48 10.59 -5.63
CA VAL A 106 10.43 10.91 -4.66
C VAL A 106 9.11 10.44 -5.25
N GLU A 107 8.51 9.44 -4.61
CA GLU A 107 7.28 8.79 -5.08
C GLU A 107 6.25 8.76 -3.95
N TRP A 108 4.96 8.79 -4.29
CA TRP A 108 3.91 8.57 -3.30
C TRP A 108 3.99 7.17 -2.70
N LYS A 109 3.88 7.08 -1.37
CA LYS A 109 3.72 5.80 -0.68
C LYS A 109 2.25 5.41 -0.67
N ILE A 110 1.81 4.86 -1.81
CA ILE A 110 0.42 4.45 -2.00
C ILE A 110 0.06 3.36 -0.99
N ASP A 111 -1.10 3.54 -0.37
CA ASP A 111 -1.59 2.66 0.67
C ASP A 111 -2.54 1.61 0.08
N GLY A 112 -1.94 0.56 -0.49
CA GLY A 112 -2.65 -0.48 -1.21
C GLY A 112 -2.21 -1.89 -0.83
N ALA A 113 -2.22 -2.78 -1.83
CA ALA A 113 -1.76 -4.15 -1.72
C ALA A 113 -0.61 -4.42 -2.71
N SER A 114 0.57 -4.71 -2.15
CA SER A 114 1.77 -5.02 -2.93
C SER A 114 1.69 -6.37 -3.64
N VAL A 115 2.04 -6.35 -4.93
CA VAL A 115 2.09 -7.51 -5.83
C VAL A 115 3.39 -7.50 -6.64
N VAL A 116 3.79 -8.68 -7.12
CA VAL A 116 4.85 -8.84 -8.12
C VAL A 116 4.24 -9.45 -9.37
N LEU A 117 4.45 -8.79 -10.51
CA LEU A 117 4.03 -9.26 -11.83
C LEU A 117 5.24 -9.86 -12.53
N TYR A 118 5.12 -11.12 -12.94
CA TYR A 118 6.12 -11.86 -13.69
C TYR A 118 5.68 -11.91 -15.15
N TYR A 119 6.31 -11.08 -15.97
CA TYR A 119 6.20 -11.17 -17.41
C TYR A 119 7.32 -12.05 -17.95
N GLU A 120 6.96 -13.00 -18.81
CA GLU A 120 7.91 -13.81 -19.57
C GLU A 120 7.59 -13.64 -21.07
N ASN A 121 8.61 -13.35 -21.88
CA ASN A 121 8.44 -13.07 -23.32
C ASN A 121 7.35 -12.04 -23.64
N GLY A 122 7.16 -11.04 -22.77
CA GLY A 122 6.18 -9.98 -22.89
C GLY A 122 4.76 -10.37 -22.46
N ILE A 123 4.54 -11.54 -21.87
CA ILE A 123 3.20 -12.01 -21.45
C ILE A 123 3.15 -12.10 -19.93
N LEU A 124 2.08 -11.59 -19.30
CA LEU A 124 1.85 -11.75 -17.86
C LEU A 124 1.58 -13.23 -17.55
N GLU A 125 2.60 -13.93 -17.07
CA GLU A 125 2.51 -15.35 -16.73
C GLU A 125 1.96 -15.52 -15.31
N LYS A 126 2.50 -14.75 -14.35
CA LYS A 126 2.09 -14.84 -12.94
C LYS A 126 1.97 -13.47 -12.28
N ALA A 127 1.01 -13.34 -11.38
CA ALA A 127 0.97 -12.26 -10.40
C ALA A 127 0.91 -12.84 -8.99
N VAL A 128 1.84 -12.43 -8.13
CA VAL A 128 2.01 -13.01 -6.80
C VAL A 128 1.92 -11.92 -5.75
N SER A 129 1.08 -12.10 -4.74
CA SER A 129 0.99 -11.17 -3.61
C SER A 129 2.29 -11.15 -2.81
N ARG A 130 2.56 -10.09 -2.03
CA ARG A 130 3.79 -10.00 -1.20
C ARG A 130 4.02 -11.20 -0.26
N GLY A 131 2.96 -11.67 0.39
CA GLY A 131 3.05 -12.68 1.46
C GLY A 131 4.12 -12.37 2.51
N THR A 132 5.06 -13.29 2.70
CA THR A 132 6.19 -13.16 3.65
C THR A 132 7.37 -12.37 3.09
N GLY A 133 7.30 -11.92 1.83
CA GLY A 133 8.42 -11.29 1.10
C GLY A 133 9.29 -12.29 0.33
N GLY A 134 9.27 -13.58 0.71
CA GLY A 134 9.89 -14.67 -0.02
C GLY A 134 8.89 -15.61 -0.70
N ILE A 135 7.69 -15.76 -0.12
CA ILE A 135 6.60 -16.60 -0.64
C ILE A 135 5.30 -15.81 -0.57
N GLY A 136 4.54 -15.85 -1.67
CA GLY A 136 3.24 -15.19 -1.80
C GLY A 136 2.17 -16.11 -2.36
N ASP A 137 0.93 -15.61 -2.37
CA ASP A 137 -0.21 -16.27 -3.01
C ASP A 137 -0.22 -15.94 -4.52
N ASP A 138 -0.40 -16.97 -5.37
CA ASP A 138 -0.71 -16.80 -6.79
C ASP A 138 -2.11 -16.18 -6.93
N ILE A 139 -2.17 -14.95 -7.43
CA ILE A 139 -3.40 -14.17 -7.62
C ILE A 139 -3.54 -13.75 -9.09
N THR A 140 -2.94 -14.52 -10.00
CA THR A 140 -2.84 -14.19 -11.42
C THR A 140 -4.19 -13.87 -12.04
N GLU A 141 -5.19 -14.74 -11.87
CA GLU A 141 -6.50 -14.55 -12.47
C GLU A 141 -7.22 -13.31 -11.92
N ASN A 142 -7.07 -13.00 -10.64
CA ASN A 142 -7.62 -11.78 -10.03
C ASN A 142 -6.93 -10.51 -10.55
N ILE A 143 -5.61 -10.57 -10.75
CA ILE A 143 -4.84 -9.43 -11.23
C ILE A 143 -5.10 -9.16 -12.71
N LYS A 144 -5.29 -10.21 -13.53
CA LYS A 144 -5.67 -10.07 -14.94
C LYS A 144 -6.96 -9.27 -15.14
N THR A 145 -7.88 -9.25 -14.17
CA THR A 145 -9.12 -8.48 -14.28
C THR A 145 -8.94 -6.97 -14.07
N ILE A 146 -7.76 -6.51 -13.61
CA ILE A 146 -7.48 -5.09 -13.40
C ILE A 146 -7.21 -4.44 -14.76
N ARG A 147 -8.08 -3.52 -15.17
CA ARG A 147 -8.09 -2.97 -16.54
C ARG A 147 -6.82 -2.20 -16.90
N SER A 148 -6.12 -1.63 -15.92
CA SER A 148 -4.86 -0.90 -16.12
C SER A 148 -3.63 -1.81 -16.25
N ILE A 149 -3.79 -3.15 -16.21
CA ILE A 149 -2.67 -4.09 -16.35
C ILE A 149 -2.57 -4.58 -17.79
N PRO A 150 -1.44 -4.34 -18.48
CA PRO A 150 -1.23 -4.91 -19.80
C PRO A 150 -0.97 -6.42 -19.68
N ILE A 151 -1.87 -7.27 -20.22
CA ILE A 151 -1.61 -8.73 -20.24
C ILE A 151 -0.45 -9.08 -21.20
N VAL A 152 -0.27 -8.27 -22.24
CA VAL A 152 0.80 -8.41 -23.23
C VAL A 152 1.51 -7.06 -23.37
N LEU A 153 2.82 -7.07 -23.19
CA LEU A 153 3.72 -5.93 -23.36
C LEU A 153 4.05 -5.71 -24.85
N PRO A 154 4.39 -4.47 -25.27
CA PRO A 154 4.76 -4.17 -26.65
C PRO A 154 6.10 -4.80 -27.08
N GLU A 155 6.97 -5.14 -26.11
CA GLU A 155 8.25 -5.82 -26.35
C GLU A 155 8.17 -7.26 -25.81
N LYS A 156 8.72 -8.23 -26.55
CA LYS A 156 8.89 -9.61 -26.07
C LYS A 156 10.06 -9.68 -25.09
N ILE A 157 9.81 -9.32 -23.84
CA ILE A 157 10.82 -9.26 -22.78
C ILE A 157 10.36 -9.94 -21.49
N SER A 158 11.30 -10.54 -20.77
CA SER A 158 11.07 -10.98 -19.39
C SER A 158 11.35 -9.84 -18.42
N ILE A 159 10.37 -9.46 -17.60
CA ILE A 159 10.47 -8.39 -16.61
C ILE A 159 9.63 -8.73 -15.38
N TYR A 160 10.23 -8.57 -14.21
CA TYR A 160 9.61 -8.85 -12.91
C TYR A 160 9.38 -7.51 -12.21
N THR A 161 8.15 -7.01 -12.26
CA THR A 161 7.82 -5.67 -11.75
C THR A 161 7.07 -5.74 -10.43
N ARG A 162 7.42 -4.84 -9.51
CA ARG A 162 6.66 -4.61 -8.28
C ARG A 162 5.61 -3.53 -8.53
N GLY A 163 4.41 -3.78 -8.03
CA GLY A 163 3.31 -2.84 -8.08
C GLY A 163 2.50 -2.80 -6.80
N GLU A 164 1.70 -1.75 -6.69
CA GLU A 164 0.73 -1.53 -5.62
C GLU A 164 -0.66 -1.48 -6.25
N VAL A 165 -1.51 -2.43 -5.89
CA VAL A 165 -2.94 -2.39 -6.26
C VAL A 165 -3.66 -1.48 -5.27
N PHE A 166 -4.51 -0.58 -5.75
CA PHE A 166 -5.24 0.37 -4.91
C PHE A 166 -6.61 0.71 -5.52
N MET A 167 -7.41 1.48 -4.78
CA MET A 167 -8.64 2.13 -5.25
C MET A 167 -8.53 3.63 -4.99
N THR A 168 -9.10 4.46 -5.85
CA THR A 168 -9.25 5.89 -5.55
C THR A 168 -10.29 6.06 -4.44
N PHE A 169 -10.28 7.21 -3.74
CA PHE A 169 -11.30 7.54 -2.73
C PHE A 169 -12.70 7.54 -3.36
N LYS A 170 -12.85 8.15 -4.54
CA LYS A 170 -14.11 8.20 -5.27
C LYS A 170 -14.62 6.80 -5.64
N ASP A 171 -13.75 5.97 -6.22
CA ASP A 171 -14.09 4.61 -6.63
C ASP A 171 -14.48 3.74 -5.41
N PHE A 172 -13.77 3.91 -4.28
CA PHE A 172 -14.08 3.24 -3.02
C PHE A 172 -15.42 3.69 -2.45
N GLU A 173 -15.68 4.99 -2.34
CA GLU A 173 -16.92 5.54 -1.77
C GLU A 173 -18.14 5.10 -2.58
N GLN A 174 -18.05 5.19 -3.91
CA GLN A 174 -19.11 4.71 -4.79
C GLN A 174 -19.39 3.22 -4.55
N TYR A 175 -18.36 2.37 -4.67
CA TYR A 175 -18.51 0.93 -4.48
C TYR A 175 -19.05 0.58 -3.09
N ASN A 176 -18.53 1.21 -2.03
CA ASN A 176 -18.92 0.91 -0.65
C ASN A 176 -20.39 1.32 -0.40
N SER A 177 -20.83 2.46 -0.94
CA SER A 177 -22.21 2.93 -0.83
C SER A 177 -23.21 1.97 -1.47
N GLU A 178 -22.91 1.47 -2.68
CA GLU A 178 -23.73 0.48 -3.40
C GLU A 178 -23.82 -0.87 -2.65
N HIS A 179 -22.87 -1.15 -1.76
CA HIS A 179 -22.77 -2.42 -1.01
C HIS A 179 -23.08 -2.28 0.49
N GLY A 180 -23.69 -1.16 0.91
CA GLY A 180 -24.18 -0.95 2.27
C GLY A 180 -23.12 -0.50 3.28
N ASN A 181 -22.06 0.18 2.83
CA ASN A 181 -21.02 0.80 3.66
C ASN A 181 -20.32 -0.14 4.64
N LYS A 182 -20.02 -1.36 4.19
CA LYS A 182 -19.44 -2.43 5.01
C LYS A 182 -17.92 -2.35 5.16
N PHE A 183 -17.24 -1.68 4.23
CA PHE A 183 -15.78 -1.64 4.19
C PHE A 183 -15.26 -0.41 4.93
N ALA A 184 -14.26 -0.61 5.79
CA ALA A 184 -13.73 0.45 6.64
C ALA A 184 -12.81 1.44 5.90
N ASN A 185 -12.03 0.97 4.92
CA ASN A 185 -11.12 1.82 4.14
C ASN A 185 -10.75 1.16 2.78
N PRO A 186 -10.20 1.94 1.82
CA PRO A 186 -9.81 1.43 0.50
C PRO A 186 -8.76 0.32 0.54
N ARG A 187 -7.77 0.40 1.44
CA ARG A 187 -6.68 -0.58 1.57
C ARG A 187 -7.20 -1.98 1.91
N ASN A 188 -8.13 -2.06 2.87
CA ASN A 188 -8.74 -3.30 3.32
C ASN A 188 -9.59 -3.92 2.22
N LEU A 189 -10.42 -3.11 1.55
CA LEU A 189 -11.21 -3.59 0.42
C LEU A 189 -10.28 -4.11 -0.69
N THR A 190 -9.24 -3.35 -1.05
CA THR A 190 -8.28 -3.75 -2.08
C THR A 190 -7.57 -5.07 -1.74
N SER A 191 -7.02 -5.19 -0.53
CA SER A 191 -6.29 -6.37 -0.07
C SER A 191 -7.19 -7.62 -0.04
N GLY A 192 -8.44 -7.47 0.41
CA GLY A 192 -9.42 -8.56 0.37
C GLY A 192 -9.85 -8.91 -1.06
N SER A 193 -9.91 -7.92 -1.94
CA SER A 193 -10.36 -8.07 -3.32
C SER A 193 -9.40 -8.91 -4.16
N ILE A 194 -8.10 -8.65 -4.07
CA ILE A 194 -7.09 -9.41 -4.83
C ILE A 194 -6.96 -10.86 -4.35
N LYS A 195 -7.51 -11.19 -3.17
CA LYS A 195 -7.57 -12.53 -2.58
C LYS A 195 -8.98 -13.12 -2.58
N TYR A 196 -9.84 -12.63 -3.48
CA TYR A 196 -11.16 -13.20 -3.65
C TYR A 196 -11.08 -14.48 -4.49
N LYS A 197 -11.85 -15.52 -4.13
CA LYS A 197 -11.76 -16.83 -4.82
C LYS A 197 -12.20 -16.79 -6.28
N ASN A 198 -13.12 -15.88 -6.60
CA ASN A 198 -13.74 -15.79 -7.92
C ASN A 198 -13.32 -14.49 -8.60
N SER A 199 -12.51 -14.57 -9.66
CA SER A 199 -12.04 -13.40 -10.42
C SER A 199 -13.16 -12.57 -11.03
N LYS A 200 -14.32 -13.17 -11.37
CA LYS A 200 -15.50 -12.43 -11.85
C LYS A 200 -15.97 -11.38 -10.85
N GLN A 201 -15.88 -11.70 -9.56
CA GLN A 201 -16.24 -10.76 -8.50
C GLN A 201 -15.15 -9.71 -8.28
N VAL A 202 -13.89 -10.01 -8.61
CA VAL A 202 -12.80 -9.03 -8.59
C VAL A 202 -12.92 -8.05 -9.76
N ALA A 203 -13.33 -8.52 -10.94
CA ALA A 203 -13.54 -7.71 -12.14
C ALA A 203 -14.60 -6.60 -11.96
N LEU A 204 -15.56 -6.79 -11.04
CA LEU A 204 -16.57 -5.80 -10.69
C LEU A 204 -16.04 -4.69 -9.76
N ARG A 205 -14.86 -4.85 -9.20
CA ARG A 205 -14.28 -3.90 -8.25
C ARG A 205 -13.40 -2.91 -9.01
N PRO A 206 -13.45 -1.62 -8.66
CA PRO A 206 -12.71 -0.56 -9.36
C PRO A 206 -11.24 -0.52 -8.92
N LEU A 207 -10.55 -1.65 -9.07
CA LEU A 207 -9.13 -1.79 -8.75
C LEU A 207 -8.28 -1.10 -9.82
N ARG A 208 -7.21 -0.47 -9.36
CA ARG A 208 -6.14 0.11 -10.16
C ARG A 208 -4.80 -0.41 -9.67
N ILE A 209 -3.76 -0.22 -10.47
CA ILE A 209 -2.39 -0.54 -10.09
C ILE A 209 -1.45 0.56 -10.54
N THR A 210 -0.38 0.77 -9.79
CA THR A 210 0.82 1.43 -10.29
C THR A 210 2.02 0.53 -10.02
N THR A 211 3.05 0.67 -10.85
CA THR A 211 4.31 -0.07 -10.77
C THR A 211 5.44 0.89 -10.42
N TYR A 212 6.36 0.44 -9.59
CA TYR A 212 7.33 1.32 -8.92
C TYR A 212 8.75 0.78 -8.85
N ASP A 213 8.98 -0.47 -9.29
CA ASP A 213 10.29 -1.09 -9.35
C ASP A 213 10.25 -2.28 -10.32
N ALA A 214 11.39 -2.67 -10.85
CA ALA A 214 11.49 -3.84 -11.73
C ALA A 214 12.88 -4.47 -11.75
N PHE A 215 12.89 -5.77 -12.01
CA PHE A 215 14.09 -6.52 -12.36
C PHE A 215 13.93 -7.08 -13.77
N ILE A 216 14.95 -6.89 -14.61
CA ILE A 216 14.97 -7.38 -15.99
C ILE A 216 16.12 -8.37 -16.13
N PRO A 217 15.85 -9.68 -16.13
CA PRO A 217 16.88 -10.69 -16.32
C PRO A 217 17.72 -10.42 -17.57
N GLY A 218 19.05 -10.42 -17.41
CA GLY A 218 20.00 -10.30 -18.53
C GLY A 218 20.14 -8.90 -19.14
N LYS A 219 19.38 -7.89 -18.73
CA LYS A 219 19.46 -6.53 -19.29
C LYS A 219 20.16 -5.56 -18.33
N LYS A 220 21.49 -5.43 -18.47
CA LYS A 220 22.34 -4.52 -17.68
C LYS A 220 22.33 -3.05 -18.13
N LYS A 221 21.33 -2.59 -18.89
CA LYS A 221 21.40 -1.28 -19.58
C LYS A 221 20.81 -0.09 -18.80
N LEU A 222 20.11 -0.31 -17.69
CA LEU A 222 19.53 0.77 -16.91
C LEU A 222 20.56 1.27 -15.90
N LYS A 223 20.84 2.58 -15.91
CA LYS A 223 21.79 3.21 -14.97
C LYS A 223 21.06 3.85 -13.80
N THR A 224 19.85 4.33 -14.04
CA THR A 224 19.06 5.04 -13.05
C THR A 224 17.67 4.45 -12.87
N HIS A 225 17.08 4.74 -11.72
CA HIS A 225 15.68 4.43 -11.42
C HIS A 225 14.74 5.17 -12.37
N LEU A 226 15.09 6.40 -12.76
CA LEU A 226 14.36 7.11 -13.80
C LEU A 226 14.36 6.35 -15.13
N ASP A 227 15.49 5.80 -15.56
CA ASP A 227 15.56 4.97 -16.77
C ASP A 227 14.63 3.76 -16.65
N MET A 228 14.56 3.15 -15.45
CA MET A 228 13.67 2.02 -15.17
C MET A 228 12.20 2.42 -15.26
N LEU A 229 11.79 3.52 -14.63
CA LEU A 229 10.42 4.03 -14.68
C LEU A 229 10.01 4.38 -16.11
N ASN A 230 10.88 5.07 -16.86
CA ASN A 230 10.65 5.40 -18.27
C ASN A 230 10.53 4.15 -19.14
N TYR A 231 11.36 3.13 -18.87
CA TYR A 231 11.31 1.88 -19.60
C TYR A 231 10.03 1.08 -19.30
N MET A 232 9.60 1.05 -18.04
CA MET A 232 8.32 0.45 -17.64
C MET A 232 7.14 1.17 -18.32
N GLU A 233 7.16 2.50 -18.38
CA GLU A 233 6.16 3.29 -19.07
C GLU A 233 6.13 3.00 -20.59
N ALA A 234 7.30 2.88 -21.22
CA ALA A 234 7.41 2.48 -22.64
C ALA A 234 6.86 1.07 -22.89
N LEU A 235 6.95 0.17 -21.91
CA LEU A 235 6.29 -1.14 -21.91
C LEU A 235 4.80 -1.08 -21.60
N ARG A 236 4.22 0.12 -21.47
CA ARG A 236 2.82 0.36 -21.11
C ARG A 236 2.44 -0.13 -19.70
N LEU A 237 3.41 -0.32 -18.81
CA LEU A 237 3.13 -0.55 -17.40
C LEU A 237 2.71 0.78 -16.76
N PRO A 238 1.72 0.79 -15.85
CA PRO A 238 1.27 2.01 -15.19
C PRO A 238 2.35 2.49 -14.22
N VAL A 239 2.84 3.72 -14.40
CA VAL A 239 3.79 4.38 -13.52
C VAL A 239 3.18 5.70 -13.04
N SER A 240 3.44 6.07 -11.78
CA SER A 240 2.92 7.32 -11.22
C SER A 240 3.50 8.54 -11.94
N ALA A 241 2.63 9.41 -12.44
CA ALA A 241 3.02 10.67 -13.09
C ALA A 241 3.61 11.70 -12.13
N ASP A 242 3.35 11.56 -10.83
CA ASP A 242 3.86 12.48 -9.79
C ASP A 242 5.33 12.22 -9.41
N ASN A 243 5.95 11.15 -9.93
CA ASN A 243 7.33 10.80 -9.58
C ASN A 243 8.28 11.95 -9.92
N LYS A 244 9.08 12.38 -8.94
CA LYS A 244 10.11 13.42 -9.13
C LYS A 244 11.50 12.85 -8.92
N ILE A 245 12.46 13.31 -9.74
CA ILE A 245 13.88 13.09 -9.50
C ILE A 245 14.49 14.41 -9.05
N VAL A 246 15.12 14.41 -7.88
CA VAL A 246 15.69 15.63 -7.26
C VAL A 246 17.04 15.31 -6.64
N LYS A 247 17.93 16.29 -6.55
CA LYS A 247 19.18 16.12 -5.80
C LYS A 247 18.89 16.01 -4.30
N GLY A 248 19.74 15.29 -3.57
CA GLY A 248 19.60 15.13 -2.11
C GLY A 248 19.47 16.46 -1.37
N LYS A 249 20.25 17.47 -1.76
CA LYS A 249 20.16 18.84 -1.19
C LYS A 249 18.81 19.55 -1.38
N ASP A 250 18.03 19.16 -2.39
CA ASP A 250 16.74 19.76 -2.73
C ASP A 250 15.56 18.90 -2.22
N LEU A 251 15.85 17.81 -1.49
CA LEU A 251 14.87 16.83 -1.08
C LEU A 251 13.86 17.41 -0.08
N GLU A 252 14.31 18.21 0.88
CA GLU A 252 13.44 18.81 1.90
C GLU A 252 12.36 19.69 1.27
N LYS A 253 12.76 20.60 0.36
CA LYS A 253 11.82 21.43 -0.40
C LYS A 253 10.81 20.58 -1.16
N THR A 254 11.26 19.50 -1.78
CA THR A 254 10.41 18.59 -2.55
C THR A 254 9.41 17.86 -1.64
N ILE A 255 9.85 17.39 -0.49
CA ILE A 255 8.97 16.76 0.52
C ILE A 255 7.84 17.71 0.92
N GLU A 256 8.15 18.98 1.17
CA GLU A 256 7.14 19.99 1.52
C GLU A 256 6.14 20.27 0.39
N GLU A 257 6.57 20.22 -0.87
CA GLU A 257 5.66 20.30 -2.02
C GLU A 257 4.68 19.12 -2.04
N PHE A 258 5.16 17.91 -1.77
CA PHE A 258 4.31 16.72 -1.69
C PHE A 258 3.39 16.79 -0.47
N ARG A 259 3.86 17.21 0.72
CA ARG A 259 2.99 17.41 1.91
C ARG A 259 1.79 18.30 1.58
N LYS A 260 2.01 19.42 0.88
CA LYS A 260 0.94 20.35 0.46
C LYS A 260 -0.02 19.77 -0.58
N LYS A 261 0.41 18.79 -1.36
CA LYS A 261 -0.41 18.09 -2.36
C LYS A 261 -1.16 16.89 -1.80
N LYS A 262 -0.78 16.40 -0.61
CA LYS A 262 -1.29 15.14 -0.04
C LYS A 262 -2.81 15.06 -0.01
N ASP A 263 -3.49 16.13 0.38
CA ASP A 263 -4.96 16.14 0.49
C ASP A 263 -5.67 16.34 -0.86
N LYS A 264 -4.92 16.54 -1.95
CA LYS A 264 -5.43 16.72 -3.30
C LYS A 264 -5.33 15.48 -4.17
N VAL A 265 -4.57 14.47 -3.73
CA VAL A 265 -4.48 13.20 -4.47
C VAL A 265 -5.74 12.38 -4.24
N ASP A 266 -6.18 11.67 -5.27
CA ASP A 266 -7.44 10.94 -5.27
C ASP A 266 -7.29 9.49 -4.77
N PHE A 267 -6.12 9.09 -4.26
CA PHE A 267 -5.84 7.75 -3.78
C PHE A 267 -5.28 7.75 -2.35
N PRO A 268 -5.44 6.64 -1.60
CA PRO A 268 -4.90 6.53 -0.25
C PRO A 268 -3.36 6.51 -0.29
N THR A 269 -2.73 7.36 0.52
CA THR A 269 -1.27 7.46 0.66
C THR A 269 -0.93 7.82 2.10
N ASP A 270 0.09 7.17 2.67
CA ASP A 270 0.56 7.41 4.04
C ASP A 270 1.91 8.14 4.10
N GLY A 271 2.43 8.60 2.95
CA GLY A 271 3.66 9.37 2.89
C GLY A 271 4.37 9.29 1.55
N LEU A 272 5.69 9.27 1.58
CA LEU A 272 6.57 9.18 0.42
C LEU A 272 7.53 8.00 0.53
N VAL A 273 7.96 7.51 -0.62
CA VAL A 273 9.11 6.62 -0.76
C VAL A 273 10.22 7.40 -1.44
N ILE A 274 11.37 7.47 -0.76
CA ILE A 274 12.59 8.08 -1.28
C ILE A 274 13.54 6.97 -1.68
N LYS A 275 14.00 6.96 -2.93
CA LYS A 275 14.91 5.94 -3.46
C LYS A 275 16.11 6.59 -4.12
N LEU A 276 17.33 6.13 -3.81
CA LEU A 276 18.54 6.58 -4.51
C LEU A 276 18.38 6.33 -6.02
N ASN A 277 18.60 7.31 -6.88
CA ASN A 277 18.33 7.18 -8.31
C ASN A 277 19.36 6.32 -9.03
N ASN A 278 20.62 6.33 -8.58
CA ASN A 278 21.71 5.57 -9.21
C ASN A 278 21.64 4.07 -8.86
N LEU A 279 21.42 3.20 -9.85
CA LEU A 279 21.23 1.77 -9.63
C LEU A 279 22.52 1.04 -9.24
N ASN A 280 23.68 1.49 -9.72
CA ASN A 280 24.97 0.89 -9.32
C ASN A 280 25.23 1.12 -7.83
N LEU A 281 24.97 2.34 -7.34
CA LEU A 281 25.08 2.63 -5.91
C LEU A 281 24.06 1.85 -5.07
N ARG A 282 22.88 1.51 -5.61
CA ARG A 282 21.93 0.61 -4.92
C ARG A 282 22.51 -0.78 -4.72
N GLU A 283 23.20 -1.32 -5.72
CA GLU A 283 23.84 -2.63 -5.64
C GLU A 283 24.97 -2.63 -4.61
N GLU A 284 25.80 -1.58 -4.59
CA GLU A 284 26.88 -1.40 -3.61
C GLU A 284 26.36 -1.27 -2.18
N LEU A 285 25.31 -0.46 -1.97
CA LEU A 285 24.69 -0.30 -0.65
C LEU A 285 23.98 -1.58 -0.20
N GLY A 286 23.36 -2.32 -1.13
CA GLY A 286 22.65 -3.56 -0.84
C GLY A 286 21.45 -3.38 0.10
N SER A 287 21.17 -4.41 0.89
CA SER A 287 20.03 -4.46 1.81
C SER A 287 20.41 -5.03 3.18
N THR A 288 19.59 -4.76 4.18
CA THR A 288 19.53 -5.55 5.41
C THR A 288 18.73 -6.84 5.15
N SER A 289 18.49 -7.62 6.20
CA SER A 289 17.61 -8.79 6.13
C SER A 289 16.15 -8.44 5.82
N HIS A 290 15.72 -7.19 6.04
CA HIS A 290 14.31 -6.80 5.94
C HIS A 290 14.03 -5.60 5.03
N SER A 291 15.04 -4.77 4.74
CA SER A 291 14.89 -3.51 4.02
C SER A 291 16.10 -3.14 3.16
N PRO A 292 15.89 -2.49 1.99
CA PRO A 292 16.99 -1.92 1.20
C PRO A 292 17.64 -0.75 1.95
N ARG A 293 18.97 -0.61 1.84
CA ARG A 293 19.69 0.54 2.44
C ARG A 293 19.59 1.82 1.59
N TRP A 294 19.21 1.66 0.34
CA TRP A 294 19.10 2.71 -0.67
C TRP A 294 17.71 3.32 -0.82
N ALA A 295 16.73 2.88 -0.02
CA ALA A 295 15.38 3.48 0.00
C ALA A 295 14.77 3.55 1.39
N ARG A 296 14.00 4.62 1.64
CA ARG A 296 13.26 4.85 2.89
C ARG A 296 11.84 5.31 2.63
N ALA A 297 10.94 4.92 3.53
CA ALA A 297 9.57 5.42 3.57
C ALA A 297 9.50 6.57 4.58
N LEU A 298 9.27 7.80 4.10
CA LEU A 298 8.90 8.92 4.96
C LEU A 298 7.40 8.90 5.13
N LYS A 299 6.92 8.53 6.32
CA LYS A 299 5.50 8.62 6.63
C LYS A 299 5.16 10.06 6.97
N PHE A 300 4.12 10.57 6.34
CA PHE A 300 3.55 11.84 6.78
C PHE A 300 2.85 11.57 8.10
N ASP A 301 3.13 12.41 9.09
CA ASP A 301 2.75 12.23 10.48
C ASP A 301 1.34 11.63 10.60
N ALA A 302 1.20 10.65 11.51
CA ALA A 302 -0.11 10.17 11.90
C ALA A 302 -0.95 11.41 12.23
N LEU A 303 -2.12 11.56 11.58
CA LEU A 303 -3.01 12.70 11.75
C LEU A 303 -3.18 12.98 13.26
N LEU A 304 -2.39 13.90 13.81
CA LEU A 304 -2.47 14.25 15.21
C LEU A 304 -3.78 15.01 15.35
N LYS A 305 -4.69 14.45 16.12
CA LYS A 305 -5.96 15.09 16.42
C LYS A 305 -5.98 15.50 17.87
N VAL A 306 -6.38 16.74 18.09
CA VAL A 306 -6.63 17.27 19.41
C VAL A 306 -7.96 16.71 19.89
N THR A 307 -7.97 16.14 21.09
CA THR A 307 -9.18 15.65 21.77
C THR A 307 -8.97 15.77 23.28
N LYS A 308 -10.05 15.60 24.05
CA LYS A 308 -10.01 15.64 25.51
C LYS A 308 -10.11 14.25 26.10
N ILE A 309 -9.34 13.95 27.14
CA ILE A 309 -9.49 12.73 27.93
C ILE A 309 -10.73 12.86 28.82
N ILE A 310 -11.73 12.02 28.58
CA ILE A 310 -12.97 11.95 29.38
C ILE A 310 -12.74 11.08 30.62
N ASN A 311 -12.04 9.96 30.44
CA ASN A 311 -11.81 8.99 31.50
C ASN A 311 -10.54 8.17 31.21
N ILE A 312 -10.04 7.45 32.21
CA ILE A 312 -8.95 6.48 32.03
C ILE A 312 -9.40 5.13 32.59
N ASP A 313 -9.42 4.14 31.71
CA ASP A 313 -9.81 2.76 32.00
C ASP A 313 -8.60 1.82 31.85
N PHE A 314 -8.77 0.54 32.20
CA PHE A 314 -7.68 -0.43 32.24
C PHE A 314 -8.07 -1.72 31.52
N ALA A 315 -7.15 -2.22 30.70
CA ALA A 315 -7.22 -3.58 30.16
C ALA A 315 -6.28 -4.49 30.96
N VAL A 316 -6.79 -5.61 31.46
CA VAL A 316 -5.97 -6.68 32.05
C VAL A 316 -5.73 -7.73 30.96
N GLY A 317 -4.49 -7.83 30.50
CA GLY A 317 -4.09 -8.78 29.45
C GLY A 317 -4.02 -10.22 29.96
N ARG A 318 -3.91 -11.19 29.04
CA ARG A 318 -3.83 -12.63 29.36
C ARG A 318 -2.68 -13.01 30.29
N THR A 319 -1.61 -12.20 30.31
CA THR A 319 -0.45 -12.37 31.19
C THR A 319 -0.59 -11.64 32.53
N GLY A 320 -1.75 -11.04 32.81
CA GLY A 320 -2.00 -10.21 33.98
C GLY A 320 -1.49 -8.76 33.83
N LYS A 321 -0.85 -8.39 32.71
CA LYS A 321 -0.39 -7.01 32.46
C LYS A 321 -1.57 -6.04 32.50
N ILE A 322 -1.46 -4.97 33.29
CA ILE A 322 -2.46 -3.90 33.40
C ILE A 322 -2.04 -2.77 32.48
N THR A 323 -2.79 -2.54 31.41
CA THR A 323 -2.54 -1.48 30.43
C THR A 323 -3.57 -0.37 30.56
N PRO A 324 -3.17 0.86 30.94
CA PRO A 324 -4.07 2.00 30.98
C PRO A 324 -4.45 2.44 29.55
N ARG A 325 -5.73 2.80 29.38
CA ARG A 325 -6.28 3.38 28.15
C ARG A 325 -7.07 4.65 28.47
N ALA A 326 -6.79 5.73 27.76
CA ALA A 326 -7.60 6.93 27.81
C ALA A 326 -8.87 6.72 26.99
N GLU A 327 -10.02 6.96 27.59
CA GLU A 327 -11.26 7.25 26.87
C GLU A 327 -11.25 8.73 26.50
N VAL A 328 -11.39 9.02 25.21
CA VAL A 328 -11.31 10.38 24.67
C VAL A 328 -12.62 10.80 24.01
N GLU A 329 -12.84 12.10 23.92
CA GLU A 329 -13.92 12.65 23.09
C GLU A 329 -13.79 12.09 21.65
N PRO A 330 -14.88 11.54 21.07
CA PRO A 330 -14.81 10.87 19.78
C PRO A 330 -14.19 11.78 18.71
N VAL A 331 -13.07 11.33 18.14
CA VAL A 331 -12.34 12.11 17.14
C VAL A 331 -12.07 11.29 15.89
N SER A 332 -12.28 11.90 14.71
CA SER A 332 -12.02 11.22 13.44
C SER A 332 -10.53 11.25 13.13
N LEU A 333 -9.91 10.08 13.07
CA LEU A 333 -8.49 9.88 12.84
C LEU A 333 -8.28 8.76 11.82
N ALA A 334 -7.63 9.09 10.70
CA ALA A 334 -7.39 8.18 9.58
C ALA A 334 -8.67 7.43 9.14
N GLY A 335 -9.78 8.16 8.94
CA GLY A 335 -11.06 7.61 8.46
C GLY A 335 -11.85 6.78 9.49
N THR A 336 -11.37 6.68 10.74
CA THR A 336 -12.05 5.95 11.82
C THR A 336 -12.30 6.84 13.03
N THR A 337 -13.41 6.64 13.73
CA THR A 337 -13.68 7.33 15.00
C THR A 337 -12.89 6.66 16.13
N VAL A 338 -11.92 7.38 16.69
CA VAL A 338 -11.16 6.97 17.87
C VAL A 338 -11.91 7.41 19.12
N ARG A 339 -12.17 6.45 20.02
CA ARG A 339 -12.72 6.69 21.37
C ARG A 339 -11.78 6.26 22.48
N PHE A 340 -10.79 5.42 22.16
CA PHE A 340 -9.82 4.91 23.11
C PHE A 340 -8.41 5.07 22.55
N ALA A 341 -7.47 5.49 23.39
CA ALA A 341 -6.06 5.59 23.08
C ALA A 341 -5.23 4.94 24.20
N THR A 342 -4.20 4.18 23.83
CA THR A 342 -3.30 3.57 24.84
C THR A 342 -2.49 4.66 25.56
N LEU A 343 -2.24 4.44 26.85
CA LEU A 343 -1.34 5.24 27.67
C LEU A 343 -0.05 4.48 28.02
N HIS A 344 0.18 3.32 27.40
CA HIS A 344 1.33 2.44 27.62
C HIS A 344 1.48 1.91 29.06
N ASN A 345 1.94 2.74 30.01
CA ASN A 345 2.24 2.38 31.39
C ASN A 345 2.26 3.62 32.31
N GLN A 346 2.61 3.45 33.59
CA GLN A 346 2.62 4.53 34.57
C GLN A 346 3.70 5.58 34.26
N ASP A 347 4.87 5.14 33.81
CA ASP A 347 6.00 6.03 33.58
C ASP A 347 5.70 6.97 32.40
N TYR A 348 5.04 6.45 31.36
CA TYR A 348 4.55 7.25 30.22
C TYR A 348 3.50 8.30 30.64
N ILE A 349 2.58 7.93 31.53
CA ILE A 349 1.60 8.87 32.11
C ILE A 349 2.31 9.97 32.89
N ASP A 350 3.36 9.61 33.65
CA ASP A 350 4.12 10.55 34.46
C ASP A 350 4.97 11.49 33.61
N GLU A 351 5.63 10.98 32.57
CA GLU A 351 6.45 11.73 31.62
C GLU A 351 5.64 12.78 30.87
N LEU A 352 4.49 12.39 30.32
CA LEU A 352 3.65 13.29 29.52
C LEU A 352 2.67 14.13 30.36
N ASN A 353 2.64 13.98 31.69
CA ASN A 353 1.69 14.66 32.59
C ASN A 353 0.21 14.34 32.29
N ILE A 354 -0.10 13.09 31.94
CA ILE A 354 -1.45 12.69 31.51
C ILE A 354 -2.39 12.58 32.70
N GLY A 355 -3.63 13.05 32.53
CA GLY A 355 -4.71 12.82 33.48
C GLY A 355 -6.09 13.06 32.88
N ILE A 356 -7.13 12.75 33.67
CA ILE A 356 -8.52 12.96 33.26
C ILE A 356 -8.76 14.47 33.07
N GLY A 357 -9.41 14.82 31.97
CA GLY A 357 -9.72 16.20 31.60
C GLY A 357 -8.62 16.91 30.80
N ALA A 358 -7.45 16.31 30.61
CA ALA A 358 -6.38 16.88 29.80
C ALA A 358 -6.78 16.99 28.31
N ILE A 359 -6.34 18.06 27.65
CA ILE A 359 -6.42 18.17 26.18
C ILE A 359 -5.14 17.60 25.59
N VAL A 360 -5.28 16.64 24.69
CA VAL A 360 -4.17 15.82 24.20
C VAL A 360 -4.19 15.70 22.68
N LYS A 361 -3.01 15.49 22.09
CA LYS A 361 -2.90 14.99 20.71
C LYS A 361 -2.90 13.47 20.73
N VAL A 362 -3.84 12.89 20.00
CA VAL A 362 -3.85 11.45 19.72
C VAL A 362 -3.41 11.19 18.29
N ALA A 363 -2.72 10.08 18.07
CA ALA A 363 -2.33 9.59 16.76
C ALA A 363 -2.50 8.07 16.69
N LYS A 364 -2.59 7.53 15.48
CA LYS A 364 -2.54 6.09 15.24
C LYS A 364 -1.15 5.68 14.79
N ARG A 365 -0.49 4.80 15.55
CA ARG A 365 0.74 4.16 15.11
C ARG A 365 0.41 3.10 14.07
N GLY A 366 0.91 3.27 12.85
CA GLY A 366 0.69 2.34 11.75
C GLY A 366 -0.79 2.09 11.45
N GLU A 367 -1.66 3.10 11.62
CA GLU A 367 -3.12 3.07 11.38
C GLU A 367 -3.97 2.15 12.29
N ILE A 368 -3.35 1.36 13.17
CA ILE A 368 -4.04 0.30 13.92
C ILE A 368 -4.32 0.73 15.37
N ILE A 369 -3.32 1.16 16.13
CA ILE A 369 -3.45 1.41 17.58
C ILE A 369 -3.36 2.91 17.86
N PRO A 370 -4.45 3.55 18.34
CA PRO A 370 -4.40 4.93 18.79
C PRO A 370 -3.61 5.06 20.10
N ALA A 371 -2.77 6.07 20.21
CA ALA A 371 -2.00 6.42 21.40
C ALA A 371 -2.11 7.94 21.65
N VAL A 372 -2.03 8.32 22.93
CA VAL A 372 -1.80 9.73 23.31
C VAL A 372 -0.33 10.01 23.07
N GLU A 373 0.01 11.02 22.26
CA GLU A 373 1.40 11.37 21.95
C GLU A 373 1.86 12.63 22.70
N GLU A 374 0.94 13.54 23.04
CA GLU A 374 1.28 14.82 23.67
C GLU A 374 0.12 15.37 24.51
N VAL A 375 0.42 16.02 25.63
CA VAL A 375 -0.53 16.82 26.41
C VAL A 375 -0.36 18.29 26.04
N ILE A 376 -1.43 18.90 25.51
CA ILE A 376 -1.49 20.32 25.17
C ILE A 376 -1.90 21.14 26.39
N GLU A 377 -2.97 20.70 27.06
CA GLU A 377 -3.44 21.32 28.31
C GLU A 377 -3.41 20.28 29.43
N PRO A 378 -2.77 20.58 30.56
CA PRO A 378 -2.64 19.65 31.66
C PRO A 378 -3.99 19.32 32.29
N PRO A 379 -4.11 18.15 32.95
CA PRO A 379 -5.34 17.78 33.64
C PRO A 379 -5.59 18.69 34.85
N PRO A 380 -6.85 19.12 35.10
CA PRO A 380 -7.19 20.00 36.22
C PRO A 380 -6.92 19.36 37.60
N ASN A 381 -7.04 18.03 37.69
CA ASN A 381 -6.86 17.28 38.94
C ASN A 381 -5.47 16.61 39.05
N GLY A 382 -4.52 17.02 38.21
CA GLY A 382 -3.16 16.47 38.19
C GLY A 382 -3.04 15.12 37.50
N LYS A 383 -1.81 14.56 37.56
CA LYS A 383 -1.46 13.33 36.84
C LYS A 383 -2.22 12.12 37.37
N PHE A 384 -2.60 11.24 36.47
CA PHE A 384 -3.30 10.01 36.83
C PHE A 384 -2.33 8.94 37.38
N LYS A 385 -2.80 8.15 38.34
CA LYS A 385 -2.05 7.04 38.91
C LYS A 385 -2.80 5.73 38.71
N ILE A 386 -2.12 4.74 38.13
CA ILE A 386 -2.63 3.38 37.98
C ILE A 386 -2.87 2.79 39.38
N PRO A 387 -4.04 2.20 39.66
CA PRO A 387 -4.39 1.69 40.98
C PRO A 387 -3.44 0.58 41.43
N ASN A 388 -3.33 0.43 42.75
CA ASN A 388 -2.54 -0.64 43.38
C ASN A 388 -3.32 -1.94 43.54
N LYS A 389 -4.56 -2.00 43.03
CA LYS A 389 -5.42 -3.18 42.98
C LYS A 389 -5.84 -3.43 41.54
N CYS A 390 -5.92 -4.70 41.15
CA CYS A 390 -6.33 -5.12 39.83
C CYS A 390 -7.76 -4.67 39.58
N PRO A 391 -8.03 -3.94 38.48
CA PRO A 391 -9.38 -3.45 38.17
C PRO A 391 -10.36 -4.58 37.81
N SER A 392 -9.88 -5.77 37.45
CA SER A 392 -10.71 -6.92 37.14
C SER A 392 -11.07 -7.77 38.37
N CYS A 393 -10.09 -8.12 39.22
CA CYS A 393 -10.29 -9.06 40.33
C CYS A 393 -9.98 -8.49 41.74
N GLY A 394 -9.61 -7.21 41.85
CA GLY A 394 -9.31 -6.55 43.13
C GLY A 394 -8.00 -6.95 43.82
N THR A 395 -7.26 -7.93 43.29
CA THR A 395 -5.98 -8.40 43.87
C THR A 395 -4.92 -7.31 43.83
N LYS A 396 -4.09 -7.19 44.88
CA LYS A 396 -2.99 -6.22 44.94
C LYS A 396 -2.03 -6.43 43.76
N THR A 397 -1.76 -5.37 43.01
CA THR A 397 -0.89 -5.40 41.83
C THR A 397 0.57 -5.44 42.24
N VAL A 398 1.41 -6.07 41.41
CA VAL A 398 2.86 -6.12 41.60
C VAL A 398 3.56 -5.52 40.39
N LYS A 399 4.76 -4.94 40.60
CA LYS A 399 5.74 -4.77 39.53
C LYS A 399 6.65 -5.99 39.56
N VAL A 400 6.99 -6.53 38.40
CA VAL A 400 7.86 -7.72 38.27
C VAL A 400 9.22 -7.25 37.78
N ASP A 401 10.27 -7.46 38.57
CA ASP A 401 11.67 -7.11 38.26
C ASP A 401 11.84 -5.69 37.65
N ASP A 402 12.81 -5.50 36.73
CA ASP A 402 13.09 -4.26 36.00
C ASP A 402 11.97 -3.81 35.04
N SER A 403 10.74 -4.34 35.18
CA SER A 403 9.60 -3.95 34.35
C SER A 403 8.97 -2.65 34.83
N VAL A 404 8.75 -1.74 33.88
CA VAL A 404 7.97 -0.50 34.07
C VAL A 404 6.46 -0.77 34.22
N ASP A 405 6.00 -1.96 33.84
CA ASP A 405 4.57 -2.32 33.81
C ASP A 405 4.07 -2.87 35.17
N LYS A 406 2.77 -2.66 35.46
CA LYS A 406 2.07 -3.31 36.59
C LYS A 406 1.35 -4.56 36.14
N PHE A 407 1.35 -5.59 37.00
CA PHE A 407 0.74 -6.89 36.75
C PHE A 407 -0.23 -7.30 37.87
N CYS A 408 -1.26 -8.05 37.50
CA CYS A 408 -2.07 -8.83 38.41
C CYS A 408 -1.40 -10.20 38.65
N PRO A 409 -1.00 -10.54 39.89
CA PRO A 409 -0.38 -11.84 40.18
C PRO A 409 -1.40 -12.98 40.32
N ASN A 410 -2.71 -12.67 40.32
CA ASN A 410 -3.75 -13.68 40.48
C ASN A 410 -3.90 -14.51 39.20
N ARG A 411 -3.47 -15.78 39.25
CA ARG A 411 -3.62 -16.73 38.14
C ARG A 411 -5.07 -17.11 37.82
N LYS A 412 -6.03 -16.73 38.68
CA LYS A 412 -7.47 -16.91 38.49
C LYS A 412 -8.19 -15.60 38.13
N CYS A 413 -7.45 -14.56 37.75
CA CYS A 413 -8.00 -13.25 37.36
C CYS A 413 -8.86 -13.34 36.10
#